data_AF-A0A412KKT4-F1
#
_entry.id   AF-A0A412KKT4-F1
#
_cell.length_a   1.000
_cell.length_b   1.000
_cell.length_c   1.000
_cell.angle_alpha   90.00
_cell.angle_beta   90.00
_cell.angle_gamma   90.00
#
_symmetry.space_group_name_H-M   'P 1'
#
loop_
_entity.id
_entity.type
_entity.pdbx_description
1 polymer ?
#
loop_
_entity_poly.entity_id
_entity_poly.type
_entity_poly.pdbx_seq_one_letter_code
_entity_poly.pdbx_strand_id
1 'polypeptide(L)'
;MLSYYPQYTWQLLLRLGKTDVVKKCITREYLRSENRKEIDELFEYVYNAIMNNIGKFQKYDPWYDQNVYTSIVASGIPILERMCAVLDSVQQGKMIDLMIRLIEENAVKDQRLLNKFISSVMNQTADYIKRTKINALLTCSMKERENILGVVQLDPFDVFTEYELSNPLYRKAHLEPKIIKAIFNIGKQQKINRTSVLARMGQLYTWGKLTKEQEVAFGELLWSKFNEDTQLPDLEQYYFFVFMKWPHPEEIDPLERIKKSFISEKVSSKWKEDIRGRNFTEISYWEQLAVWNRYYVDEWSAKEKEWFLELFIGCCSDMVKYWKESKFDFQFTFSKWHMKMMIRAIASFGRNGWKGVNPVQSKKLCTLLKEFYDEGIYSWEVEAMFLADEKVPALMNEMLELMYETESDMVFSATMAVEKCLETIMDQQLKENTLLELFNLIKARKEPGLEYFLMIIHNIFYRTNSRFPSKIMKGVSQVLRLVEKYTRINFQTSTQEEFKENIKVRKQCATLAFLIYRFENTFYEGQHCPEVEEWKNICTGEKAENEFAEVKNCWLLPEL
;
A
#
# COMPACT_ATOMS: atom_id res chain seq x y z
N MET A 1 29.45 -11.14 -18.17
CA MET A 1 29.14 -12.59 -18.01
C MET A 1 27.65 -12.84 -18.21
N LEU A 2 26.74 -12.19 -17.47
CA LEU A 2 25.29 -12.42 -17.62
C LEU A 2 24.78 -12.27 -19.07
N SER A 3 25.24 -11.26 -19.82
CA SER A 3 24.85 -11.03 -21.22
C SER A 3 25.52 -11.95 -22.25
N TYR A 4 26.61 -12.65 -21.86
CA TYR A 4 27.43 -13.45 -22.79
C TYR A 4 27.32 -14.95 -22.53
N TYR A 5 27.11 -15.34 -21.27
CA TYR A 5 26.97 -16.71 -20.79
C TYR A 5 25.88 -16.76 -19.69
N PRO A 6 24.60 -16.54 -20.05
CA PRO A 6 23.50 -16.38 -19.08
C PRO A 6 23.36 -17.61 -18.19
N GLN A 7 23.27 -18.81 -18.78
CA GLN A 7 23.08 -20.06 -18.04
C GLN A 7 24.20 -20.34 -17.01
N TYR A 8 25.47 -20.13 -17.39
CA TYR A 8 26.60 -20.28 -16.47
C TYR A 8 26.54 -19.24 -15.34
N THR A 9 26.16 -18.01 -15.67
CA THR A 9 26.02 -16.94 -14.68
C THR A 9 24.87 -17.24 -13.70
N TRP A 10 23.75 -17.79 -14.17
CA TRP A 10 22.64 -18.21 -13.32
C TRP A 10 23.05 -19.29 -12.34
N GLN A 11 23.82 -20.28 -12.79
CA GLN A 11 24.36 -21.33 -11.92
C GLN A 11 25.27 -20.76 -10.83
N LEU A 12 26.18 -19.84 -11.19
CA LEU A 12 27.05 -19.18 -10.23
C LEU A 12 26.26 -18.31 -9.24
N LEU A 13 25.30 -17.51 -9.73
CA LEU A 13 24.44 -16.69 -8.89
C LEU A 13 23.64 -17.54 -7.91
N LEU A 14 23.10 -18.67 -8.33
CA LEU A 14 22.32 -19.53 -7.46
C LEU A 14 23.17 -20.25 -6.40
N ARG A 15 24.41 -20.64 -6.75
CA ARG A 15 25.29 -21.42 -5.85
C ARG A 15 26.16 -20.58 -4.93
N LEU A 16 26.56 -19.38 -5.38
CA LEU A 16 27.55 -18.54 -4.72
C LEU A 16 27.05 -17.12 -4.48
N GLY A 17 25.87 -16.77 -4.99
CA GLY A 17 25.31 -15.44 -4.86
C GLY A 17 25.01 -15.08 -3.41
N LYS A 18 24.96 -13.77 -3.18
CA LYS A 18 24.33 -13.17 -1.99
C LYS A 18 23.24 -12.24 -2.47
N THR A 19 22.28 -11.94 -1.61
CA THR A 19 21.13 -11.06 -1.90
C THR A 19 21.54 -9.76 -2.60
N ASP A 20 22.61 -9.10 -2.19
CA ASP A 20 23.06 -7.84 -2.79
C ASP A 20 23.64 -8.00 -4.20
N VAL A 21 24.29 -9.13 -4.47
CA VAL A 21 24.77 -9.48 -5.82
C VAL A 21 23.58 -9.78 -6.72
N VAL A 22 22.60 -10.55 -6.23
CA VAL A 22 21.35 -10.83 -6.96
C VAL A 22 20.64 -9.53 -7.33
N LYS A 23 20.52 -8.58 -6.39
CA LYS A 23 19.89 -7.27 -6.65
C LYS A 23 20.61 -6.46 -7.74
N LYS A 24 21.94 -6.58 -7.84
CA LYS A 24 22.75 -5.91 -8.86
C LYS A 24 22.71 -6.61 -10.22
N CYS A 25 22.53 -7.93 -10.25
CA CYS A 25 22.50 -8.72 -11.49
C CYS A 25 21.11 -8.83 -12.11
N ILE A 26 20.09 -9.13 -11.29
CA ILE A 26 18.71 -9.34 -11.75
C ILE A 26 17.96 -8.01 -11.66
N THR A 27 18.34 -7.02 -12.47
CA THR A 27 17.70 -5.70 -12.48
C THR A 27 16.34 -5.72 -13.17
N ARG A 28 15.53 -4.65 -13.04
CA ARG A 28 14.27 -4.53 -13.78
C ARG A 28 14.49 -4.51 -15.29
N GLU A 29 15.60 -3.91 -15.71
CA GLU A 29 16.06 -3.89 -17.11
C GLU A 29 16.41 -5.29 -17.58
N TYR A 30 17.17 -6.07 -16.81
CA TYR A 30 17.50 -7.45 -17.16
C TYR A 30 16.24 -8.32 -17.34
N LEU A 31 15.30 -8.24 -16.39
CA LEU A 31 14.04 -9.00 -16.42
C LEU A 31 13.12 -8.64 -17.60
N ARG A 32 13.35 -7.48 -18.22
CA ARG A 32 12.60 -6.98 -19.37
C ARG A 32 13.46 -6.89 -20.63
N SER A 33 14.62 -7.53 -20.63
CA SER A 33 15.44 -7.70 -21.82
C SER A 33 14.62 -8.36 -22.94
N GLU A 34 15.04 -8.15 -24.20
CA GLU A 34 14.28 -8.60 -25.37
C GLU A 34 14.10 -10.13 -25.45
N ASN A 35 14.87 -10.91 -24.68
CA ASN A 35 14.79 -12.37 -24.68
C ASN A 35 13.86 -12.91 -23.59
N ARG A 36 12.54 -12.85 -23.81
CA ARG A 36 11.54 -13.39 -22.86
C ARG A 36 11.78 -14.87 -22.55
N LYS A 37 12.19 -15.65 -23.56
CA LYS A 37 12.49 -17.07 -23.41
C LYS A 37 13.62 -17.33 -22.40
N GLU A 38 14.67 -16.51 -22.40
CA GLU A 38 15.74 -16.60 -21.39
C GLU A 38 15.22 -16.34 -19.97
N ILE A 39 14.31 -15.36 -19.80
CA ILE A 39 13.72 -15.07 -18.49
C ILE A 39 12.85 -16.23 -18.02
N ASP A 40 12.07 -16.84 -18.90
CA ASP A 40 11.26 -18.01 -18.58
C ASP A 40 12.15 -19.24 -18.25
N GLU A 41 13.26 -19.43 -18.97
CA GLU A 41 14.25 -20.48 -18.66
C GLU A 41 14.92 -20.26 -17.31
N LEU A 42 15.30 -19.02 -16.98
CA LEU A 42 15.83 -18.67 -15.66
C LEU A 42 14.80 -18.98 -14.56
N PHE A 43 13.54 -18.63 -14.79
CA PHE A 43 12.46 -18.89 -13.84
C PHE A 43 12.34 -20.38 -13.56
N GLU A 44 12.17 -21.19 -14.60
CA GLU A 44 12.05 -22.64 -14.45
C GLU A 44 13.29 -23.25 -13.80
N TYR A 45 14.48 -22.77 -14.15
CA TYR A 45 15.73 -23.25 -13.55
C TYR A 45 15.75 -23.00 -12.03
N VAL A 46 15.50 -21.77 -11.59
CA VAL A 46 15.55 -21.41 -10.16
C VAL A 46 14.39 -22.02 -9.39
N TYR A 47 13.18 -21.97 -9.95
CA TYR A 47 11.99 -22.59 -9.38
C TYR A 47 12.21 -24.08 -9.12
N ASN A 48 12.65 -24.83 -10.13
CA ASN A 48 12.88 -26.26 -10.01
C ASN A 48 14.05 -26.57 -9.07
N ALA A 49 15.09 -25.74 -9.04
CA ALA A 49 16.21 -25.91 -8.11
C ALA A 49 15.77 -25.80 -6.64
N ILE A 50 14.85 -24.88 -6.31
CA ILE A 50 14.29 -24.77 -4.97
C ILE A 50 13.32 -25.91 -4.73
N MET A 51 12.32 -26.08 -5.60
CA MET A 51 11.22 -27.04 -5.43
C MET A 51 11.70 -28.48 -5.24
N ASN A 52 12.72 -28.90 -6.01
CA ASN A 52 13.26 -30.26 -5.93
C ASN A 52 14.15 -30.51 -4.71
N ASN A 53 14.54 -29.47 -3.97
CA ASN A 53 15.46 -29.58 -2.85
C ASN A 53 14.87 -29.12 -1.50
N ILE A 54 13.57 -28.81 -1.42
CA ILE A 54 12.89 -28.33 -0.19
C ILE A 54 13.17 -29.22 1.02
N GLY A 55 13.01 -30.54 0.89
CA GLY A 55 13.25 -31.48 1.99
C GLY A 55 14.71 -31.55 2.47
N LYS A 56 15.67 -31.00 1.72
CA LYS A 56 17.06 -30.87 2.17
C LYS A 56 17.29 -29.57 2.95
N PHE A 57 16.59 -28.49 2.63
CA PHE A 57 16.74 -27.19 3.31
C PHE A 57 16.41 -27.25 4.80
N GLN A 58 15.37 -28.02 5.16
CA GLN A 58 14.91 -28.20 6.56
C GLN A 58 16.02 -28.64 7.53
N LYS A 59 17.02 -29.36 7.03
CA LYS A 59 18.06 -30.01 7.86
C LYS A 59 19.20 -29.08 8.26
N TYR A 60 19.24 -27.86 7.73
CA TYR A 60 20.40 -27.00 7.85
C TYR A 60 20.12 -25.73 8.65
N ASP A 61 21.14 -25.28 9.37
CA ASP A 61 21.18 -23.98 10.03
C ASP A 61 21.80 -22.94 9.07
N PRO A 62 21.09 -21.84 8.73
CA PRO A 62 21.60 -20.80 7.85
C PRO A 62 22.92 -20.16 8.29
N TRP A 63 23.25 -20.18 9.59
CA TRP A 63 24.42 -19.52 10.16
C TRP A 63 25.65 -20.41 10.20
N TYR A 64 25.46 -21.72 10.35
CA TYR A 64 26.54 -22.67 10.57
C TYR A 64 26.77 -23.60 9.37
N ASP A 65 25.72 -23.92 8.61
CA ASP A 65 25.80 -24.84 7.48
C ASP A 65 25.96 -24.07 6.16
N GLN A 66 27.18 -23.64 5.85
CA GLN A 66 27.51 -23.10 4.53
C GLN A 66 27.65 -24.24 3.50
N ASN A 67 26.52 -24.64 2.91
CA ASN A 67 26.49 -25.66 1.87
C ASN A 67 25.69 -25.19 0.66
N VAL A 68 25.72 -25.97 -0.41
CA VAL A 68 25.07 -25.60 -1.68
C VAL A 68 23.56 -25.39 -1.52
N TYR A 69 22.91 -26.09 -0.59
CA TYR A 69 21.46 -25.99 -0.39
C TYR A 69 21.07 -24.70 0.34
N THR A 70 21.86 -24.28 1.34
CA THR A 70 21.64 -22.98 2.00
C THR A 70 21.87 -21.82 1.03
N SER A 71 22.87 -21.93 0.13
CA SER A 71 23.06 -20.95 -0.96
C SER A 71 21.90 -20.89 -1.95
N ILE A 72 21.37 -22.05 -2.38
CA ILE A 72 20.23 -22.11 -3.31
C ILE A 72 19.03 -21.36 -2.75
N VAL A 73 18.72 -21.52 -1.47
CA VAL A 73 17.61 -20.77 -0.82
C VAL A 73 17.94 -19.29 -0.70
N ALA A 74 19.13 -18.96 -0.16
CA ALA A 74 19.54 -17.59 0.11
C ALA A 74 19.65 -16.72 -1.14
N SER A 75 19.97 -17.32 -2.30
CA SER A 75 20.05 -16.61 -3.59
C SER A 75 18.82 -16.83 -4.47
N GLY A 76 18.26 -18.03 -4.48
CA GLY A 76 17.13 -18.38 -5.33
C GLY A 76 15.85 -17.65 -4.94
N ILE A 77 15.56 -17.51 -3.64
CA ILE A 77 14.38 -16.75 -3.18
C ILE A 77 14.46 -15.29 -3.64
N PRO A 78 15.56 -14.55 -3.43
CA PRO A 78 15.68 -13.19 -3.94
C PRO A 78 15.65 -13.07 -5.47
N ILE A 79 16.10 -14.09 -6.21
CA ILE A 79 15.94 -14.11 -7.68
C ILE A 79 14.44 -14.19 -8.02
N LEU A 80 13.73 -15.20 -7.51
CA LEU A 80 12.30 -15.39 -7.80
C LEU A 80 11.44 -14.21 -7.29
N GLU A 81 11.78 -13.64 -6.13
CA GLU A 81 11.14 -12.43 -5.59
C GLU A 81 11.16 -11.29 -6.60
N ARG A 82 12.30 -11.08 -7.29
CA ARG A 82 12.44 -10.02 -8.29
C ARG A 82 11.72 -10.37 -9.58
N MET A 83 11.71 -11.64 -9.95
CA MET A 83 11.03 -12.13 -11.15
C MET A 83 9.51 -11.95 -11.08
N CYS A 84 8.92 -11.91 -9.89
CA CYS A 84 7.48 -11.64 -9.68
C CYS A 84 6.96 -10.45 -10.50
N ALA A 85 7.83 -9.46 -10.78
CA ALA A 85 7.46 -8.24 -11.48
C ALA A 85 7.14 -8.47 -12.96
N VAL A 86 7.52 -9.61 -13.53
CA VAL A 86 7.37 -9.91 -14.97
C VAL A 86 6.71 -11.25 -15.25
N LEU A 87 6.30 -12.01 -14.23
CA LEU A 87 5.72 -13.34 -14.43
C LEU A 87 4.39 -13.29 -15.19
N ASP A 88 4.16 -14.33 -16.00
CA ASP A 88 2.85 -14.62 -16.59
C ASP A 88 1.91 -15.30 -15.59
N SER A 89 0.67 -15.54 -16.00
CA SER A 89 -0.38 -16.13 -15.17
C SER A 89 -0.05 -17.55 -14.65
N VAL A 90 0.61 -18.37 -15.47
CA VAL A 90 0.98 -19.75 -15.12
C VAL A 90 2.12 -19.74 -14.10
N GLN A 91 3.14 -18.92 -14.35
CA GLN A 91 4.28 -18.73 -13.47
C GLN A 91 3.86 -18.12 -12.12
N GLN A 92 2.93 -17.15 -12.11
CA GLN A 92 2.33 -16.63 -10.88
C GLN A 92 1.65 -17.75 -10.06
N GLY A 93 0.90 -18.63 -10.72
CA GLY A 93 0.32 -19.81 -10.07
C GLY A 93 1.37 -20.73 -9.44
N LYS A 94 2.47 -21.01 -10.16
CA LYS A 94 3.62 -21.78 -9.64
C LYS A 94 4.25 -21.09 -8.42
N MET A 95 4.38 -19.77 -8.44
CA MET A 95 4.95 -19.01 -7.32
C MET A 95 4.11 -19.13 -6.04
N ILE A 96 2.78 -19.11 -6.16
CA ILE A 96 1.89 -19.41 -5.02
C ILE A 96 2.13 -20.84 -4.50
N ASP A 97 2.20 -21.83 -5.40
CA ASP A 97 2.43 -23.22 -5.01
C ASP A 97 3.76 -23.42 -4.28
N LEU A 98 4.84 -22.79 -4.76
CA LEU A 98 6.14 -22.81 -4.10
C LEU A 98 6.09 -22.11 -2.73
N MET A 99 5.48 -20.93 -2.66
CA MET A 99 5.33 -20.19 -1.40
C MET A 99 4.59 -21.04 -0.35
N ILE A 100 3.46 -21.66 -0.72
CA ILE A 100 2.69 -22.56 0.13
C ILE A 100 3.58 -23.70 0.63
N ARG A 101 4.32 -24.33 -0.27
CA ARG A 101 5.17 -25.47 0.09
C ARG A 101 6.31 -25.08 1.03
N LEU A 102 6.96 -23.94 0.81
CA LEU A 102 8.00 -23.42 1.71
C LEU A 102 7.44 -23.14 3.12
N ILE A 103 6.21 -22.65 3.22
CA ILE A 103 5.50 -22.42 4.49
C ILE A 103 5.14 -23.76 5.17
N GLU A 104 4.55 -24.69 4.43
CA GLU A 104 4.11 -25.99 4.95
C GLU A 104 5.27 -26.84 5.48
N GLU A 105 6.37 -26.85 4.73
CA GLU A 105 7.56 -27.63 5.05
C GLU A 105 8.49 -26.92 6.05
N ASN A 106 8.16 -25.70 6.50
CA ASN A 106 9.04 -24.85 7.32
C ASN A 106 10.48 -24.82 6.79
N ALA A 107 10.63 -24.71 5.46
CA ALA A 107 11.89 -24.97 4.78
C ALA A 107 12.89 -23.81 4.88
N VAL A 108 12.42 -22.60 5.19
CA VAL A 108 13.21 -21.38 5.28
C VAL A 108 13.17 -20.87 6.72
N LYS A 109 14.28 -21.04 7.45
CA LYS A 109 14.41 -20.61 8.85
C LYS A 109 14.64 -19.10 9.02
N ASP A 110 15.17 -18.44 7.98
CA ASP A 110 15.26 -16.99 7.93
C ASP A 110 13.89 -16.38 7.57
N GLN A 111 13.14 -15.97 8.59
CA GLN A 111 11.82 -15.36 8.41
C GLN A 111 11.88 -14.01 7.69
N ARG A 112 13.01 -13.28 7.70
CA ARG A 112 13.12 -12.00 6.94
C ARG A 112 13.07 -12.30 5.44
N LEU A 113 13.77 -13.35 5.03
CA LEU A 113 13.78 -13.82 3.65
C LEU A 113 12.40 -14.34 3.23
N LEU A 114 11.78 -15.19 4.06
CA LEU A 114 10.46 -15.76 3.76
C LEU A 114 9.34 -14.73 3.77
N ASN A 115 9.29 -13.81 4.76
CA ASN A 115 8.27 -12.77 4.82
C ASN A 115 8.33 -11.85 3.60
N LYS A 116 9.54 -11.48 3.17
CA LYS A 116 9.73 -10.67 1.96
C LYS A 116 9.26 -11.41 0.71
N PHE A 117 9.53 -12.71 0.64
CA PHE A 117 9.04 -13.56 -0.45
C PHE A 117 7.51 -13.64 -0.48
N ILE A 118 6.88 -13.91 0.66
CA ILE A 118 5.41 -13.95 0.80
C ILE A 118 4.81 -12.61 0.35
N SER A 119 5.34 -11.49 0.84
CA SER A 119 4.88 -10.15 0.46
C SER A 119 5.01 -9.89 -1.04
N SER A 120 6.14 -10.24 -1.66
CA SER A 120 6.33 -10.05 -3.10
C SER A 120 5.40 -10.91 -3.95
N VAL A 121 5.23 -12.19 -3.60
CA VAL A 121 4.32 -13.10 -4.32
C VAL A 121 2.88 -12.61 -4.20
N MET A 122 2.43 -12.29 -2.99
CA MET A 122 1.04 -11.87 -2.76
C MET A 122 0.73 -10.51 -3.39
N ASN A 123 1.65 -9.54 -3.34
CA ASN A 123 1.38 -8.20 -3.89
C ASN A 123 1.50 -8.11 -5.42
N GLN A 124 2.25 -9.02 -6.06
CA GLN A 124 2.49 -8.98 -7.51
C GLN A 124 1.67 -10.01 -8.29
N THR A 125 1.02 -10.96 -7.62
CA THR A 125 0.11 -11.91 -8.26
C THR A 125 -1.24 -11.25 -8.51
N ALA A 126 -1.81 -11.47 -9.70
CA ALA A 126 -3.13 -10.95 -10.02
C ALA A 126 -4.24 -11.60 -9.18
N ASP A 127 -5.29 -10.85 -8.84
CA ASP A 127 -6.37 -11.33 -7.97
C ASP A 127 -7.11 -12.55 -8.51
N TYR A 128 -7.29 -12.64 -9.84
CA TYR A 128 -7.92 -13.81 -10.45
C TYR A 128 -7.07 -15.09 -10.27
N ILE A 129 -5.73 -14.98 -10.22
CA ILE A 129 -4.83 -16.11 -9.92
C ILE A 129 -4.87 -16.46 -8.44
N LYS A 130 -4.85 -15.47 -7.54
CA LYS A 130 -5.04 -15.72 -6.09
C LYS A 130 -6.35 -16.47 -5.84
N ARG A 131 -7.42 -16.07 -6.53
CA ARG A 131 -8.73 -16.73 -6.47
C ARG A 131 -8.66 -18.20 -6.87
N THR A 132 -7.97 -18.56 -7.97
CA THR A 132 -7.88 -19.97 -8.39
C THR A 132 -7.11 -20.83 -7.38
N LYS A 133 -6.22 -20.22 -6.59
CA LYS A 133 -5.42 -20.86 -5.55
C LYS A 133 -5.99 -20.70 -4.14
N ILE A 134 -7.19 -20.15 -3.98
CA ILE A 134 -7.69 -19.73 -2.66
C ILE A 134 -7.82 -20.86 -1.65
N ASN A 135 -8.28 -22.05 -2.09
CA ASN A 135 -8.38 -23.21 -1.21
C ASN A 135 -7.00 -23.63 -0.68
N ALA A 136 -5.99 -23.69 -1.55
CA ALA A 136 -4.63 -24.04 -1.16
C ALA A 136 -4.02 -23.00 -0.21
N LEU A 137 -4.25 -21.71 -0.47
CA LEU A 137 -3.83 -20.62 0.42
C LEU A 137 -4.48 -20.76 1.80
N LEU A 138 -5.79 -21.03 1.86
CA LEU A 138 -6.52 -21.19 3.13
C LEU A 138 -6.10 -22.44 3.91
N THR A 139 -5.57 -23.47 3.26
CA THR A 139 -5.14 -24.71 3.90
C THR A 139 -3.65 -24.75 4.26
N CYS A 140 -2.83 -23.82 3.76
CA CYS A 140 -1.39 -23.82 4.04
C CYS A 140 -1.11 -23.69 5.54
N SER A 141 0.06 -24.13 6.00
CA SER A 141 0.35 -24.22 7.45
C SER A 141 0.19 -22.90 8.21
N MET A 142 -0.58 -22.94 9.31
CA MET A 142 -0.76 -21.86 10.30
C MET A 142 0.06 -22.11 11.59
N LYS A 143 0.90 -23.14 11.61
CA LYS A 143 1.73 -23.45 12.77
C LYS A 143 2.78 -22.35 12.96
N GLU A 144 3.20 -22.16 14.21
CA GLU A 144 4.38 -21.35 14.49
C GLU A 144 5.60 -21.99 13.81
N ARG A 145 6.32 -21.17 13.04
CA ARG A 145 7.54 -21.55 12.34
C ARG A 145 8.75 -21.30 13.22
N GLU A 146 9.79 -22.10 13.00
CA GLU A 146 11.08 -21.89 13.66
C GLU A 146 11.64 -20.52 13.24
N ASN A 147 12.01 -19.71 14.23
CA ASN A 147 12.40 -18.32 14.03
C ASN A 147 13.68 -18.01 14.81
N ILE A 148 14.78 -17.96 14.08
CA ILE A 148 16.12 -17.74 14.66
C ILE A 148 16.33 -16.26 15.08
N LEU A 149 15.51 -15.33 14.58
CA LEU A 149 15.76 -13.88 14.68
C LEU A 149 14.67 -13.10 15.44
N GLY A 150 13.68 -13.78 16.03
CA GLY A 150 12.57 -13.12 16.72
C GLY A 150 11.68 -12.26 15.81
N VAL A 151 11.75 -12.44 14.49
CA VAL A 151 10.97 -11.69 13.50
C VAL A 151 9.54 -12.22 13.44
N VAL A 152 8.53 -11.37 13.54
CA VAL A 152 7.13 -11.78 13.47
C VAL A 152 6.86 -12.55 12.18
N GLN A 153 6.20 -13.69 12.30
CA GLN A 153 5.84 -14.55 11.19
C GLN A 153 4.73 -13.89 10.34
N LEU A 154 4.95 -13.74 9.03
CA LEU A 154 3.93 -13.24 8.11
C LEU A 154 3.06 -14.38 7.55
N ASP A 155 1.75 -14.25 7.64
CA ASP A 155 0.79 -15.11 6.92
C ASP A 155 0.46 -14.49 5.54
N PRO A 156 0.23 -15.29 4.48
CA PRO A 156 -0.19 -14.76 3.19
C PRO A 156 -1.43 -13.85 3.25
N PHE A 157 -2.31 -14.06 4.24
CA PHE A 157 -3.51 -13.26 4.42
C PHE A 157 -3.27 -11.91 5.12
N ASP A 158 -2.13 -11.71 5.78
CA ASP A 158 -1.73 -10.41 6.36
C ASP A 158 -1.39 -9.38 5.26
N VAL A 159 -0.83 -9.85 4.15
CA VAL A 159 -0.47 -9.04 2.96
C VAL A 159 -1.43 -9.27 1.79
N PHE A 160 -2.62 -9.78 2.08
CA PHE A 160 -3.63 -10.00 1.07
C PHE A 160 -4.27 -8.67 0.69
N THR A 161 -3.61 -7.99 -0.24
CA THR A 161 -4.15 -6.80 -0.87
C THR A 161 -5.20 -7.23 -1.88
N GLU A 162 -6.46 -6.94 -1.58
CA GLU A 162 -7.56 -6.95 -2.56
C GLU A 162 -7.90 -5.51 -2.93
N TYR A 163 -8.09 -5.25 -4.23
CA TYR A 163 -8.83 -4.06 -4.62
C TYR A 163 -10.28 -4.26 -4.19
N GLU A 164 -10.93 -3.23 -3.65
CA GLU A 164 -12.34 -3.31 -3.22
C GLU A 164 -13.25 -3.85 -4.34
N LEU A 165 -12.93 -3.50 -5.58
CA LEU A 165 -13.61 -3.94 -6.79
C LEU A 165 -13.37 -5.41 -7.14
N SER A 166 -12.33 -6.05 -6.59
CA SER A 166 -12.08 -7.49 -6.71
C SER A 166 -12.90 -8.32 -5.72
N ASN A 167 -13.50 -7.73 -4.69
CA ASN A 167 -14.24 -8.46 -3.66
C ASN A 167 -15.33 -9.41 -4.23
N PRO A 168 -16.12 -9.02 -5.27
CA PRO A 168 -17.07 -9.93 -5.91
C PRO A 168 -16.45 -11.21 -6.47
N LEU A 169 -15.19 -11.17 -6.92
CA LEU A 169 -14.48 -12.35 -7.44
C LEU A 169 -14.31 -13.41 -6.34
N TYR A 170 -13.95 -12.98 -5.13
CA TYR A 170 -13.73 -13.87 -3.99
C TYR A 170 -15.06 -14.32 -3.35
N ARG A 171 -16.09 -13.47 -3.34
CA ARG A 171 -17.46 -13.87 -2.96
C ARG A 171 -17.99 -15.02 -3.80
N LYS A 172 -17.72 -15.03 -5.11
CA LYS A 172 -18.10 -16.10 -6.04
C LYS A 172 -17.17 -17.33 -5.99
N ALA A 173 -16.02 -17.24 -5.35
CA ALA A 173 -15.05 -18.34 -5.33
C ALA A 173 -15.61 -19.58 -4.60
N HIS A 174 -15.41 -20.77 -5.16
CA HIS A 174 -15.79 -22.01 -4.50
C HIS A 174 -14.78 -22.34 -3.39
N LEU A 175 -15.28 -22.53 -2.17
CA LEU A 175 -14.51 -23.01 -1.04
C LEU A 175 -14.91 -24.43 -0.67
N GLU A 176 -13.93 -25.29 -0.42
CA GLU A 176 -14.22 -26.63 0.06
C GLU A 176 -14.89 -26.57 1.45
N PRO A 177 -16.03 -27.25 1.68
CA PRO A 177 -16.84 -27.08 2.90
C PRO A 177 -16.09 -27.35 4.21
N LYS A 178 -15.03 -28.16 4.16
CA LYS A 178 -14.26 -28.56 5.35
C LYS A 178 -13.23 -27.51 5.79
N ILE A 179 -12.84 -26.58 4.91
CA ILE A 179 -11.75 -25.62 5.16
C ILE A 179 -12.08 -24.73 6.36
N ILE A 180 -13.25 -24.10 6.36
CA ILE A 180 -13.65 -23.17 7.43
C ILE A 180 -13.66 -23.89 8.79
N LYS A 181 -14.26 -25.09 8.83
CA LYS A 181 -14.28 -25.94 10.04
C LYS A 181 -12.86 -26.30 10.51
N ALA A 182 -11.95 -26.60 9.59
CA ALA A 182 -10.56 -26.89 9.92
C ALA A 182 -9.85 -25.67 10.53
N ILE A 183 -10.05 -24.47 9.98
CA ILE A 183 -9.47 -23.22 10.51
C ILE A 183 -9.96 -22.95 11.93
N PHE A 184 -11.27 -23.11 12.22
CA PHE A 184 -11.79 -22.99 13.59
C PHE A 184 -11.21 -24.04 14.55
N ASN A 185 -11.06 -25.29 14.11
CA ASN A 185 -10.46 -26.35 14.94
C ASN A 185 -8.99 -26.07 15.25
N ILE A 186 -8.28 -25.45 14.31
CA ILE A 186 -6.90 -24.97 14.47
C ILE A 186 -6.91 -23.84 15.50
N GLY A 187 -7.75 -22.82 15.38
CA GLY A 187 -7.82 -21.71 16.37
C GLY A 187 -7.99 -22.11 17.84
N LYS A 188 -8.43 -23.35 18.13
CA LYS A 188 -8.58 -23.89 19.49
C LYS A 188 -7.32 -24.55 20.08
N GLN A 189 -6.25 -24.75 19.32
CA GLN A 189 -5.05 -25.48 19.81
C GLN A 189 -3.97 -24.51 20.33
N GLN A 190 -3.15 -24.99 21.29
CA GLN A 190 -2.20 -24.16 22.04
C GLN A 190 -0.93 -23.74 21.26
N LYS A 191 -0.50 -24.50 20.24
CA LYS A 191 0.77 -24.27 19.50
C LYS A 191 0.54 -23.71 18.10
N ILE A 192 -0.26 -22.64 17.99
CA ILE A 192 -0.67 -22.06 16.71
C ILE A 192 -0.44 -20.56 16.71
N ASN A 193 -0.06 -20.05 15.54
CA ASN A 193 -0.01 -18.63 15.32
C ASN A 193 -1.44 -18.08 15.23
N ARG A 194 -1.94 -17.56 16.35
CA ARG A 194 -3.26 -16.92 16.46
C ARG A 194 -3.48 -15.87 15.39
N THR A 195 -2.46 -15.07 15.07
CA THR A 195 -2.51 -14.07 13.99
C THR A 195 -2.89 -14.68 12.66
N SER A 196 -2.25 -15.78 12.26
CA SER A 196 -2.53 -16.44 10.97
C SER A 196 -3.97 -16.95 10.88
N VAL A 197 -4.53 -17.45 11.99
CA VAL A 197 -5.93 -17.88 12.06
C VAL A 197 -6.86 -16.69 11.88
N LEU A 198 -6.61 -15.60 12.60
CA LEU A 198 -7.43 -14.39 12.56
C LEU A 198 -7.36 -13.69 11.19
N ALA A 199 -6.19 -13.63 10.56
CA ALA A 199 -6.01 -13.10 9.21
C ALA A 199 -6.92 -13.80 8.20
N ARG A 200 -6.95 -15.15 8.22
CA ARG A 200 -7.78 -15.96 7.33
C ARG A 200 -9.26 -15.82 7.63
N MET A 201 -9.65 -15.89 8.91
CA MET A 201 -11.04 -15.71 9.32
C MET A 201 -11.56 -14.32 8.95
N GLY A 202 -10.74 -13.28 9.14
CA GLY A 202 -11.04 -11.91 8.75
C GLY A 202 -11.33 -11.75 7.26
N GLN A 203 -10.57 -12.42 6.40
CA GLN A 203 -10.80 -12.39 4.95
C GLN A 203 -12.03 -13.20 4.55
N LEU A 204 -12.22 -14.40 5.13
CA LEU A 204 -13.44 -15.20 4.93
C LEU A 204 -14.71 -14.44 5.34
N TYR A 205 -14.63 -13.68 6.44
CA TYR A 205 -15.71 -12.80 6.89
C TYR A 205 -15.98 -11.68 5.86
N THR A 206 -14.94 -10.98 5.41
CA THR A 206 -15.03 -9.91 4.39
C THR A 206 -15.65 -10.41 3.07
N TRP A 207 -15.43 -11.69 2.72
CA TRP A 207 -16.01 -12.33 1.54
C TRP A 207 -17.40 -12.94 1.77
N GLY A 208 -17.99 -12.77 2.95
CA GLY A 208 -19.30 -13.33 3.29
C GLY A 208 -19.34 -14.86 3.24
N LYS A 209 -18.23 -15.53 3.58
CA LYS A 209 -18.10 -17.00 3.52
C LYS A 209 -18.45 -17.68 4.84
N LEU A 210 -18.60 -16.92 5.91
CA LEU A 210 -18.96 -17.43 7.23
C LEU A 210 -20.48 -17.48 7.40
N THR A 211 -20.97 -18.54 8.04
CA THR A 211 -22.34 -18.61 8.57
C THR A 211 -22.49 -17.72 9.80
N LYS A 212 -23.72 -17.40 10.22
CA LYS A 212 -23.95 -16.54 11.39
C LYS A 212 -23.33 -17.11 12.67
N GLU A 213 -23.41 -18.42 12.87
CA GLU A 213 -22.78 -19.10 14.00
C GLU A 213 -21.24 -19.00 13.95
N GLN A 214 -20.66 -19.04 12.76
CA GLN A 214 -19.21 -18.87 12.57
C GLN A 214 -18.76 -17.42 12.76
N GLU A 215 -19.57 -16.44 12.36
CA GLU A 215 -19.29 -15.02 12.61
C GLU A 215 -19.20 -14.74 14.12
N VAL A 216 -20.15 -15.27 14.90
CA VAL A 216 -20.14 -15.17 16.37
C VAL A 216 -18.88 -15.82 16.95
N ALA A 217 -18.58 -17.06 16.56
CA ALA A 217 -17.39 -17.76 17.04
C ALA A 217 -16.07 -17.06 16.65
N PHE A 218 -16.04 -16.40 15.47
CA PHE A 218 -14.89 -15.59 15.07
C PHE A 218 -14.76 -14.35 15.95
N GLY A 219 -15.87 -13.66 16.25
CA GLY A 219 -15.88 -12.52 17.17
C GLY A 219 -15.35 -12.91 18.56
N GLU A 220 -15.83 -14.01 19.13
CA GLU A 220 -15.33 -14.52 20.42
C GLU A 220 -13.81 -14.79 20.38
N LEU A 221 -13.31 -15.41 19.32
CA LEU A 221 -11.88 -15.71 19.17
C LEU A 221 -11.02 -14.45 18.98
N LEU A 222 -11.49 -13.49 18.17
CA LEU A 222 -10.82 -12.22 17.92
C LEU A 222 -10.67 -11.41 19.22
N TRP A 223 -11.70 -11.41 20.05
CA TRP A 223 -11.75 -10.64 21.29
C TRP A 223 -11.38 -11.43 22.54
N SER A 224 -10.86 -12.65 22.40
CA SER A 224 -10.45 -13.49 23.52
C SER A 224 -9.14 -13.05 24.20
N LYS A 225 -8.33 -12.23 23.53
CA LYS A 225 -7.02 -11.75 24.01
C LYS A 225 -6.85 -10.28 23.65
N PHE A 226 -6.49 -9.48 24.65
CA PHE A 226 -6.35 -8.04 24.54
C PHE A 226 -4.90 -7.59 24.67
N ASN A 227 -4.55 -6.51 23.99
CA ASN A 227 -3.35 -5.74 24.26
C ASN A 227 -3.55 -4.92 25.55
N GLU A 228 -2.55 -4.92 26.43
CA GLU A 228 -2.66 -4.29 27.75
C GLU A 228 -2.87 -2.77 27.67
N ASP A 229 -2.26 -2.11 26.69
CA ASP A 229 -2.29 -0.66 26.56
C ASP A 229 -3.57 -0.17 25.88
N THR A 230 -4.00 -0.83 24.80
CA THR A 230 -5.14 -0.37 23.99
C THR A 230 -6.46 -1.01 24.40
N GLN A 231 -6.43 -2.15 25.09
CA GLN A 231 -7.61 -2.98 25.39
C GLN A 231 -8.37 -3.43 24.12
N LEU A 232 -7.70 -3.41 22.97
CA LEU A 232 -8.13 -3.95 21.67
C LEU A 232 -7.56 -5.36 21.47
N PRO A 233 -8.02 -6.13 20.47
CA PRO A 233 -7.43 -7.42 20.15
C PRO A 233 -5.91 -7.33 20.00
N ASP A 234 -5.20 -8.30 20.59
CA ASP A 234 -3.73 -8.36 20.58
C ASP A 234 -3.18 -8.71 19.18
N LEU A 235 -3.18 -7.71 18.30
CA LEU A 235 -2.83 -7.74 16.87
C LEU A 235 -2.24 -6.37 16.45
N GLU A 236 -1.02 -6.08 16.89
CA GLU A 236 -0.36 -4.77 16.69
C GLU A 236 -0.09 -4.40 15.22
N GLN A 237 0.00 -5.40 14.35
CA GLN A 237 0.20 -5.27 12.91
C GLN A 237 -1.08 -4.90 12.14
N TYR A 238 -2.23 -4.81 12.80
CA TYR A 238 -3.51 -4.46 12.18
C TYR A 238 -3.92 -3.02 12.49
N TYR A 239 -4.48 -2.34 11.49
CA TYR A 239 -5.09 -1.03 11.71
C TYR A 239 -6.37 -1.15 12.56
N PHE A 240 -6.63 -0.18 13.45
CA PHE A 240 -7.78 -0.24 14.36
C PHE A 240 -9.13 -0.28 13.64
N PHE A 241 -9.24 0.32 12.44
CA PHE A 241 -10.47 0.28 11.64
C PHE A 241 -10.92 -1.16 11.31
N VAL A 242 -10.00 -2.12 11.31
CA VAL A 242 -10.30 -3.53 11.07
C VAL A 242 -11.21 -4.09 12.16
N PHE A 243 -11.00 -3.69 13.41
CA PHE A 243 -11.82 -4.14 14.55
C PHE A 243 -13.22 -3.53 14.58
N MET A 244 -13.47 -2.46 13.81
CA MET A 244 -14.84 -1.99 13.53
C MET A 244 -15.56 -2.84 12.49
N LYS A 245 -14.82 -3.42 11.54
CA LYS A 245 -15.39 -4.21 10.44
C LYS A 245 -15.64 -5.65 10.84
N TRP A 246 -14.70 -6.25 11.57
CA TRP A 246 -14.78 -7.64 12.01
C TRP A 246 -15.78 -7.84 13.15
N PRO A 247 -16.34 -9.05 13.29
CA PRO A 247 -17.36 -9.32 14.29
C PRO A 247 -16.81 -9.16 15.71
N HIS A 248 -17.70 -8.80 16.63
CA HIS A 248 -17.42 -8.65 18.04
C HIS A 248 -18.56 -9.25 18.88
N PRO A 249 -18.27 -9.70 20.11
CA PRO A 249 -19.31 -10.03 21.10
C PRO A 249 -20.24 -8.84 21.38
N GLU A 250 -21.49 -9.13 21.75
CA GLU A 250 -22.52 -8.10 22.01
C GLU A 250 -22.13 -7.16 23.16
N GLU A 251 -21.34 -7.64 24.13
CA GLU A 251 -20.91 -6.87 25.30
C GLU A 251 -19.73 -5.94 25.01
N ILE A 252 -19.12 -6.06 23.82
CA ILE A 252 -18.00 -5.23 23.41
C ILE A 252 -18.53 -4.12 22.50
N ASP A 253 -18.25 -2.88 22.88
CA ASP A 253 -18.34 -1.71 22.01
C ASP A 253 -16.94 -1.42 21.41
N PRO A 254 -16.67 -1.79 20.14
CA PRO A 254 -15.38 -1.53 19.53
C PRO A 254 -15.13 -0.03 19.37
N LEU A 255 -16.16 0.76 19.07
CA LEU A 255 -16.03 2.19 18.83
C LEU A 255 -15.53 2.89 20.10
N GLU A 256 -16.17 2.63 21.24
CA GLU A 256 -15.77 3.22 22.51
C GLU A 256 -14.32 2.83 22.88
N ARG A 257 -13.94 1.56 22.70
CA ARG A 257 -12.58 1.08 23.00
C ARG A 257 -11.53 1.69 22.07
N ILE A 258 -11.83 1.77 20.77
CA ILE A 258 -10.91 2.38 19.80
C ILE A 258 -10.73 3.87 20.11
N LYS A 259 -11.81 4.60 20.41
CA LYS A 259 -11.71 6.00 20.84
C LYS A 259 -10.83 6.18 22.07
N LYS A 260 -11.00 5.33 23.10
CA LYS A 260 -10.13 5.31 24.30
C LYS A 260 -8.67 4.99 23.98
N SER A 261 -8.42 4.16 22.96
CA SER A 261 -7.06 3.85 22.52
C SER A 261 -6.36 5.03 21.85
N PHE A 262 -7.11 5.94 21.21
CA PHE A 262 -6.58 7.20 20.67
C PHE A 262 -6.49 8.30 21.73
N ILE A 263 -7.48 8.36 22.63
CA ILE A 263 -7.65 9.43 23.61
C ILE A 263 -7.41 8.86 25.01
N SER A 264 -6.17 8.94 25.49
CA SER A 264 -5.83 8.61 26.87
C SER A 264 -4.63 9.40 27.39
N GLU A 265 -4.49 9.51 28.71
CA GLU A 265 -3.32 10.13 29.34
C GLU A 265 -2.02 9.39 29.00
N LYS A 266 -2.08 8.07 28.82
CA LYS A 266 -0.92 7.25 28.39
C LYS A 266 -0.46 7.61 26.98
N VAL A 267 -1.40 7.83 26.05
CA VAL A 267 -1.10 8.27 24.68
C VAL A 267 -0.34 9.60 24.72
N SER A 268 -0.75 10.53 25.59
CA SER A 268 -0.13 11.85 25.76
C SER A 268 1.36 11.82 26.14
N SER A 269 1.84 10.73 26.74
CA SER A 269 3.27 10.53 27.02
C SER A 269 4.03 9.80 25.89
N LYS A 270 3.37 8.84 25.20
CA LYS A 270 4.01 8.02 24.16
C LYS A 270 4.29 8.80 22.87
N TRP A 271 3.40 9.70 22.45
CA TRP A 271 3.59 10.43 21.19
C TRP A 271 4.85 11.31 21.19
N LYS A 272 5.33 11.77 22.36
CA LYS A 272 6.57 12.54 22.47
C LYS A 272 7.79 11.71 22.05
N GLU A 273 7.81 10.44 22.43
CA GLU A 273 8.87 9.53 22.03
C GLU A 273 8.69 9.11 20.56
N ASP A 274 7.45 8.93 20.07
CA ASP A 274 7.16 8.70 18.64
C ASP A 274 7.68 9.86 17.78
N ILE A 275 7.30 11.10 18.08
CA ILE A 275 7.60 12.26 17.23
C ILE A 275 9.09 12.63 17.25
N ARG A 276 9.79 12.30 18.34
CA ARG A 276 11.27 12.41 18.44
C ARG A 276 11.99 11.22 17.80
N GLY A 277 11.26 10.25 17.28
CA GLY A 277 11.81 9.12 16.55
C GLY A 277 12.45 8.04 17.39
N ARG A 278 11.96 7.87 18.61
CA ARG A 278 12.48 6.90 19.59
C ARG A 278 11.63 5.64 19.69
N ASN A 279 10.40 5.66 19.17
CA ASN A 279 9.54 4.50 19.08
C ASN A 279 9.51 3.95 17.64
N PHE A 280 9.67 2.62 17.53
CA PHE A 280 9.72 1.88 16.27
C PHE A 280 8.58 0.87 16.20
N THR A 281 7.33 1.31 16.39
CA THR A 281 6.16 0.45 16.16
C THR A 281 5.96 0.19 14.67
N GLU A 282 5.37 -0.96 14.32
CA GLU A 282 5.11 -1.34 12.93
C GLU A 282 4.17 -0.35 12.23
N ILE A 283 3.14 0.12 12.95
CA ILE A 283 2.25 1.20 12.53
C ILE A 283 2.34 2.31 13.56
N SER A 284 2.62 3.54 13.12
CA SER A 284 2.68 4.69 14.03
C SER A 284 1.28 5.13 14.48
N TYR A 285 1.20 5.77 15.64
CA TYR A 285 -0.05 6.38 16.14
C TYR A 285 -0.70 7.32 15.11
N TRP A 286 0.11 8.14 14.44
CA TRP A 286 -0.36 9.11 13.45
C TRP A 286 -0.96 8.42 12.22
N GLU A 287 -0.34 7.32 11.79
CA GLU A 287 -0.84 6.55 10.66
C GLU A 287 -2.15 5.83 11.01
N GLN A 288 -2.26 5.24 12.22
CA GLN A 288 -3.53 4.68 12.72
C GLN A 288 -4.65 5.72 12.68
N LEU A 289 -4.40 6.94 13.17
CA LEU A 289 -5.39 8.02 13.19
C LEU A 289 -5.76 8.48 11.77
N ALA A 290 -4.76 8.62 10.88
CA ALA A 290 -4.99 9.02 9.51
C ALA A 290 -5.87 8.02 8.75
N VAL A 291 -5.60 6.73 8.91
CA VAL A 291 -6.39 5.64 8.30
C VAL A 291 -7.77 5.54 8.93
N TRP A 292 -7.89 5.69 10.25
CA TRP A 292 -9.18 5.71 10.94
C TRP A 292 -10.12 6.79 10.36
N ASN A 293 -9.63 8.01 10.24
CA ASN A 293 -10.40 9.15 9.75
C ASN A 293 -10.87 9.00 8.30
N ARG A 294 -10.20 8.17 7.48
CA ARG A 294 -10.68 7.85 6.13
C ARG A 294 -12.07 7.21 6.13
N TYR A 295 -12.42 6.50 7.20
CA TYR A 295 -13.68 5.74 7.29
C TYR A 295 -14.62 6.27 8.38
N TYR A 296 -14.10 6.82 9.47
CA TYR A 296 -14.85 7.09 10.70
C TYR A 296 -14.58 8.49 11.28
N VAL A 297 -14.25 9.47 10.44
CA VAL A 297 -14.01 10.87 10.90
C VAL A 297 -15.24 11.48 11.59
N ASP A 298 -16.44 11.12 11.14
CA ASP A 298 -17.69 11.65 11.68
C ASP A 298 -18.05 11.08 13.06
N GLU A 299 -17.39 10.00 13.47
CA GLU A 299 -17.58 9.41 14.80
C GLU A 299 -17.00 10.29 15.91
N TRP A 300 -16.08 11.21 15.60
CA TRP A 300 -15.51 12.11 16.59
C TRP A 300 -16.49 13.21 17.01
N SER A 301 -16.76 13.30 18.30
CA SER A 301 -17.50 14.41 18.90
C SER A 301 -16.70 15.71 18.85
N ALA A 302 -17.39 16.86 18.99
CA ALA A 302 -16.73 18.17 19.03
C ALA A 302 -15.65 18.25 20.14
N LYS A 303 -15.93 17.69 21.32
CA LYS A 303 -14.99 17.66 22.44
C LYS A 303 -13.74 16.82 22.14
N GLU A 304 -13.91 15.68 21.46
CA GLU A 304 -12.79 14.84 21.05
C GLU A 304 -11.93 15.52 19.98
N LYS A 305 -12.57 16.25 19.05
CA LYS A 305 -11.87 17.06 18.04
C LYS A 305 -11.08 18.20 18.68
N GLU A 306 -11.63 18.88 19.69
CA GLU A 306 -10.90 19.87 20.48
C GLU A 306 -9.70 19.25 21.21
N TRP A 307 -9.86 18.06 21.78
CA TRP A 307 -8.76 17.33 22.41
C TRP A 307 -7.63 17.02 21.41
N PHE A 308 -7.97 16.55 20.21
CA PHE A 308 -6.96 16.34 19.15
C PHE A 308 -6.27 17.64 18.75
N LEU A 309 -7.00 18.74 18.64
CA LEU A 309 -6.42 20.03 18.31
C LEU A 309 -5.42 20.49 19.39
N GLU A 310 -5.74 20.31 20.67
CA GLU A 310 -4.82 20.57 21.78
C GLU A 310 -3.60 19.65 21.77
N LEU A 311 -3.81 18.37 21.47
CA LEU A 311 -2.74 17.39 21.28
C LEU A 311 -1.77 17.87 20.19
N PHE A 312 -2.27 18.21 18.99
CA PHE A 312 -1.44 18.65 17.88
C PHE A 312 -0.68 19.94 18.18
N ILE A 313 -1.33 20.91 18.84
CA ILE A 313 -0.67 22.15 19.29
C ILE A 313 0.46 21.84 20.28
N GLY A 314 0.20 20.95 21.24
CA GLY A 314 1.20 20.48 22.20
C GLY A 314 2.39 19.80 21.53
N CYS A 315 2.13 18.98 20.52
CA CYS A 315 3.13 18.30 19.71
C CYS A 315 4.03 19.28 18.97
N CYS A 316 3.44 20.20 18.19
CA CYS A 316 4.19 21.20 17.46
C CYS A 316 5.01 22.10 18.39
N SER A 317 4.44 22.51 19.53
CA SER A 317 5.15 23.37 20.49
C SER A 317 6.38 22.68 21.09
N ASP A 318 6.26 21.40 21.45
CA ASP A 318 7.39 20.60 21.96
C ASP A 318 8.47 20.42 20.89
N MET A 319 8.07 20.15 19.64
CA MET A 319 8.99 19.94 18.52
C MET A 319 9.75 21.21 18.12
N VAL A 320 9.08 22.36 18.09
CA VAL A 320 9.73 23.67 17.89
C VAL A 320 10.85 23.88 18.92
N LYS A 321 10.58 23.56 20.18
CA LYS A 321 11.58 23.68 21.26
C LYS A 321 12.71 22.66 21.07
N TYR A 322 12.36 21.39 20.84
CA TYR A 322 13.30 20.30 20.68
C TYR A 322 14.30 20.55 19.55
N TRP A 323 13.86 21.06 18.39
CA TRP A 323 14.74 21.34 17.25
C TRP A 323 15.63 22.57 17.44
N LYS A 324 15.16 23.59 18.16
CA LYS A 324 16.02 24.73 18.55
C LYS A 324 17.18 24.30 19.45
N GLU A 325 16.98 23.24 20.25
CA GLU A 325 17.95 22.73 21.22
C GLU A 325 18.83 21.57 20.68
N SER A 326 18.37 20.85 19.65
CA SER A 326 19.04 19.64 19.15
C SER A 326 19.90 19.92 17.92
N LYS A 327 21.19 19.58 17.98
CA LYS A 327 22.09 19.63 16.82
C LYS A 327 21.84 18.41 15.92
N PHE A 328 21.87 18.64 14.60
CA PHE A 328 21.70 17.65 13.51
C PHE A 328 22.26 16.25 13.84
N ASP A 329 21.37 15.25 13.95
CA ASP A 329 21.68 13.82 14.12
C ASP A 329 20.65 12.98 13.32
N PHE A 330 20.90 11.69 13.10
CA PHE A 330 19.98 10.73 12.47
C PHE A 330 18.54 10.78 13.04
N GLN A 331 18.42 11.05 14.35
CA GLN A 331 17.12 11.25 15.02
C GLN A 331 16.33 12.43 14.43
N PHE A 332 17.01 13.45 13.91
CA PHE A 332 16.40 14.60 13.27
C PHE A 332 15.64 14.20 12.00
N THR A 333 16.26 13.42 11.10
CA THR A 333 15.60 12.93 9.87
C THR A 333 14.36 12.08 10.20
N PHE A 334 14.47 11.21 11.19
CA PHE A 334 13.34 10.38 11.61
C PHE A 334 12.22 11.23 12.22
N SER A 335 12.56 12.26 13.01
CA SER A 335 11.58 13.21 13.53
C SER A 335 10.89 14.03 12.42
N LYS A 336 11.60 14.38 11.33
CA LYS A 336 10.97 15.02 10.15
C LYS A 336 9.91 14.11 9.52
N TRP A 337 10.19 12.81 9.40
CA TRP A 337 9.24 11.84 8.88
C TRP A 337 7.98 11.72 9.78
N HIS A 338 8.16 11.63 11.10
CA HIS A 338 7.03 11.60 12.03
C HIS A 338 6.21 12.90 12.01
N MET A 339 6.86 14.06 11.88
CA MET A 339 6.15 15.34 11.70
C MET A 339 5.28 15.32 10.46
N LYS A 340 5.78 14.80 9.33
CA LYS A 340 4.97 14.62 8.11
C LYS A 340 3.80 13.66 8.33
N MET A 341 3.97 12.57 9.10
CA MET A 341 2.87 11.66 9.45
C MET A 341 1.83 12.32 10.33
N MET A 342 2.24 13.14 11.30
CA MET A 342 1.32 13.94 12.10
C MET A 342 0.54 14.94 11.25
N ILE A 343 1.19 15.64 10.32
CA ILE A 343 0.51 16.55 9.37
C ILE A 343 -0.55 15.78 8.56
N ARG A 344 -0.22 14.59 8.06
CA ARG A 344 -1.20 13.72 7.39
C ARG A 344 -2.35 13.31 8.31
N ALA A 345 -2.08 13.03 9.59
CA ALA A 345 -3.11 12.72 10.58
C ALA A 345 -4.04 13.93 10.84
N ILE A 346 -3.50 15.15 10.96
CA ILE A 346 -4.29 16.38 11.06
C ILE A 346 -5.14 16.55 9.79
N ALA A 347 -4.51 16.34 8.63
CA ALA A 347 -5.13 16.46 7.31
C ALA A 347 -6.19 15.37 7.01
N SER A 348 -6.21 14.28 7.78
CA SER A 348 -7.15 13.20 7.55
C SER A 348 -8.58 13.51 8.00
N PHE A 349 -8.76 14.47 8.92
CA PHE A 349 -10.08 14.92 9.36
C PHE A 349 -10.86 15.67 8.25
N GLY A 350 -10.15 16.21 7.23
CA GLY A 350 -10.80 16.97 6.16
C GLY A 350 -11.39 18.31 6.62
N ARG A 351 -11.84 19.11 5.67
CA ARG A 351 -12.49 20.41 5.93
C ARG A 351 -13.77 20.26 6.75
N ASN A 352 -14.60 19.27 6.41
CA ASN A 352 -15.86 19.02 7.10
C ASN A 352 -15.65 18.48 8.52
N GLY A 353 -14.65 17.63 8.75
CA GLY A 353 -14.36 17.10 10.07
C GLY A 353 -13.94 18.18 11.07
N TRP A 354 -13.22 19.21 10.60
CA TRP A 354 -12.82 20.36 11.42
C TRP A 354 -13.86 21.48 11.52
N LYS A 355 -15.03 21.34 10.89
CA LYS A 355 -16.05 22.40 10.91
C LYS A 355 -16.52 22.67 12.34
N GLY A 356 -16.49 23.94 12.76
CA GLY A 356 -16.98 24.39 14.06
C GLY A 356 -15.96 24.30 15.21
N VAL A 357 -14.71 23.91 14.96
CA VAL A 357 -13.65 23.98 16.00
C VAL A 357 -13.17 25.41 16.26
N ASN A 358 -12.54 25.61 17.42
CA ASN A 358 -12.11 26.92 17.89
C ASN A 358 -11.13 27.61 16.91
N PRO A 359 -11.51 28.77 16.29
CA PRO A 359 -10.67 29.48 15.33
C PRO A 359 -9.34 29.99 15.92
N VAL A 360 -9.29 30.25 17.23
CA VAL A 360 -8.07 30.72 17.90
C VAL A 360 -7.04 29.59 17.99
N GLN A 361 -7.49 28.39 18.34
CA GLN A 361 -6.63 27.22 18.42
C GLN A 361 -6.16 26.75 17.03
N SER A 362 -7.04 26.72 16.03
CA SER A 362 -6.66 26.35 14.67
C SER A 362 -5.64 27.34 14.09
N LYS A 363 -5.84 28.65 14.30
CA LYS A 363 -4.85 29.67 13.91
C LYS A 363 -3.51 29.46 14.61
N LYS A 364 -3.52 29.14 15.92
CA LYS A 364 -2.30 28.84 16.68
C LYS A 364 -1.57 27.62 16.11
N LEU A 365 -2.29 26.55 15.77
CA LEU A 365 -1.69 25.37 15.14
C LEU A 365 -1.02 25.71 13.81
N CYS A 366 -1.72 26.42 12.91
CA CYS A 366 -1.15 26.84 11.64
C CYS A 366 0.09 27.73 11.81
N THR A 367 0.09 28.64 12.79
CA THR A 367 1.27 29.47 13.09
C THR A 367 2.46 28.63 13.54
N LEU A 368 2.24 27.64 14.41
CA LEU A 368 3.32 26.74 14.87
C LEU A 368 3.87 25.89 13.72
N LEU A 369 3.00 25.38 12.84
CA LEU A 369 3.44 24.54 11.71
C LEU A 369 4.33 25.32 10.72
N LYS A 370 4.10 26.62 10.56
CA LYS A 370 4.94 27.49 9.72
C LYS A 370 6.38 27.63 10.22
N GLU A 371 6.64 27.39 11.51
CA GLU A 371 8.02 27.39 12.02
C GLU A 371 8.89 26.26 11.42
N PHE A 372 8.28 25.26 10.77
CA PHE A 372 8.98 24.13 10.16
C PHE A 372 9.21 24.30 8.64
N TYR A 373 8.80 25.42 8.04
CA TYR A 373 8.89 25.61 6.58
C TYR A 373 10.34 25.73 6.13
N ASP A 374 11.18 26.42 6.91
CA ASP A 374 12.62 26.52 6.67
C ASP A 374 13.33 25.15 6.72
N GLU A 375 12.69 24.15 7.34
CA GLU A 375 13.18 22.78 7.43
C GLU A 375 12.63 21.86 6.33
N GLY A 376 11.89 22.42 5.35
CA GLY A 376 11.28 21.67 4.25
C GLY A 376 10.02 20.90 4.65
N ILE A 377 9.35 21.30 5.73
CA ILE A 377 8.09 20.68 6.17
C ILE A 377 6.96 21.67 6.00
N TYR A 378 6.34 21.60 4.83
CA TYR A 378 5.16 22.40 4.51
C TYR A 378 3.89 21.72 5.04
N SER A 379 2.85 22.52 5.27
CA SER A 379 1.60 22.06 5.88
C SER A 379 0.37 22.70 5.24
N TRP A 380 0.44 23.03 3.94
CA TRP A 380 -0.63 23.74 3.26
C TRP A 380 -1.92 22.93 3.20
N GLU A 381 -1.84 21.59 3.25
CA GLU A 381 -3.00 20.72 3.38
C GLU A 381 -3.76 20.91 4.71
N VAL A 382 -3.07 21.33 5.77
CA VAL A 382 -3.69 21.68 7.06
C VAL A 382 -4.23 23.10 7.02
N GLU A 383 -3.49 24.05 6.43
CA GLU A 383 -3.99 25.42 6.22
C GLU A 383 -5.28 25.42 5.40
N ALA A 384 -5.31 24.60 4.34
CA ALA A 384 -6.47 24.38 3.49
C ALA A 384 -7.66 23.81 4.26
N MET A 385 -7.52 23.25 5.46
CA MET A 385 -8.67 22.74 6.23
C MET A 385 -9.37 23.81 7.04
N PHE A 386 -8.60 24.71 7.62
CA PHE A 386 -9.11 25.75 8.51
C PHE A 386 -9.48 27.04 7.78
N LEU A 387 -9.22 27.10 6.47
CA LEU A 387 -9.51 28.27 5.65
C LEU A 387 -11.02 28.44 5.42
N ALA A 388 -11.54 29.66 5.56
CA ALA A 388 -12.91 29.99 5.18
C ALA A 388 -13.17 29.74 3.69
N ASP A 389 -14.37 29.27 3.33
CA ASP A 389 -14.73 28.85 1.97
C ASP A 389 -14.45 29.93 0.90
N GLU A 390 -14.68 31.20 1.24
CA GLU A 390 -14.45 32.35 0.36
C GLU A 390 -12.98 32.52 -0.08
N LYS A 391 -12.04 32.05 0.75
CA LYS A 391 -10.59 32.17 0.49
C LYS A 391 -10.01 30.94 -0.19
N VAL A 392 -10.76 29.84 -0.25
CA VAL A 392 -10.33 28.58 -0.86
C VAL A 392 -9.90 28.77 -2.32
N PRO A 393 -10.63 29.50 -3.19
CA PRO A 393 -10.20 29.69 -4.57
C PRO A 393 -8.84 30.39 -4.70
N ALA A 394 -8.57 31.38 -3.85
CA ALA A 394 -7.30 32.10 -3.86
C ALA A 394 -6.13 31.20 -3.45
N LEU A 395 -6.29 30.45 -2.35
CA LEU A 395 -5.28 29.47 -1.93
C LEU A 395 -5.05 28.41 -3.02
N MET A 396 -6.12 27.89 -3.62
CA MET A 396 -6.00 26.85 -4.63
C MET A 396 -5.23 27.33 -5.87
N ASN A 397 -5.44 28.57 -6.31
CA ASN A 397 -4.65 29.16 -7.39
C ASN A 397 -3.17 29.31 -7.00
N GLU A 398 -2.88 29.78 -5.79
CA GLU A 398 -1.50 29.85 -5.27
C GLU A 398 -0.83 28.47 -5.26
N MET A 399 -1.54 27.44 -4.78
CA MET A 399 -1.02 26.08 -4.74
C MET A 399 -0.79 25.51 -6.14
N LEU A 400 -1.65 25.84 -7.12
CA LEU A 400 -1.44 25.44 -8.52
C LEU A 400 -0.15 26.06 -9.10
N GLU A 401 0.16 27.31 -8.78
CA GLU A 401 1.44 27.93 -9.16
C GLU A 401 2.61 27.22 -8.47
N LEU A 402 2.51 26.91 -7.18
CA LEU A 402 3.55 26.19 -6.44
C LEU A 402 3.80 24.76 -6.97
N MET A 403 2.87 24.13 -7.69
CA MET A 403 3.13 22.84 -8.34
C MET A 403 4.16 22.94 -9.47
N TYR A 404 4.45 24.14 -9.96
CA TYR A 404 5.53 24.39 -10.93
C TYR A 404 6.93 24.45 -10.28
N GLU A 405 7.03 24.47 -8.96
CA GLU A 405 8.30 24.54 -8.24
C GLU A 405 9.11 23.24 -8.31
N THR A 406 10.40 23.32 -8.01
CA THR A 406 11.33 22.17 -8.15
C THR A 406 11.54 21.37 -6.86
N GLU A 407 11.10 21.90 -5.72
CA GLU A 407 11.28 21.28 -4.42
C GLU A 407 10.14 20.27 -4.14
N SER A 408 10.51 19.03 -3.81
CA SER A 408 9.58 17.89 -3.78
C SER A 408 8.54 17.98 -2.65
N ASP A 409 8.96 18.39 -1.46
CA ASP A 409 8.07 18.49 -0.31
C ASP A 409 7.06 19.64 -0.47
N MET A 410 7.49 20.73 -1.10
CA MET A 410 6.65 21.87 -1.49
C MET A 410 5.59 21.44 -2.50
N VAL A 411 6.01 20.81 -3.61
CA VAL A 411 5.05 20.35 -4.62
C VAL A 411 4.09 19.33 -4.02
N PHE A 412 4.57 18.41 -3.16
CA PHE A 412 3.71 17.44 -2.48
C PHE A 412 2.65 18.13 -1.61
N SER A 413 3.05 19.04 -0.71
CA SER A 413 2.14 19.77 0.17
C SER A 413 1.13 20.61 -0.62
N ALA A 414 1.56 21.32 -1.67
CA ALA A 414 0.68 22.09 -2.54
C ALA A 414 -0.36 21.19 -3.24
N THR A 415 0.08 20.02 -3.70
CA THR A 415 -0.78 19.00 -4.32
C THR A 415 -1.82 18.49 -3.33
N MET A 416 -1.41 18.12 -2.11
CA MET A 416 -2.33 17.68 -1.06
C MET A 416 -3.31 18.79 -0.66
N ALA A 417 -2.86 20.04 -0.59
CA ALA A 417 -3.72 21.19 -0.30
C ALA A 417 -4.83 21.38 -1.36
N VAL A 418 -4.49 21.28 -2.64
CA VAL A 418 -5.50 21.32 -3.72
C VAL A 418 -6.51 20.19 -3.59
N GLU A 419 -6.06 18.97 -3.30
CA GLU A 419 -6.97 17.83 -3.06
C GLU A 419 -7.96 18.13 -1.92
N LYS A 420 -7.49 18.73 -0.82
CA LYS A 420 -8.32 19.10 0.33
C LYS A 420 -9.28 20.24 0.04
N CYS A 421 -8.88 21.23 -0.75
CA CYS A 421 -9.77 22.27 -1.25
C CYS A 421 -10.92 21.65 -2.09
N LEU A 422 -10.60 20.68 -2.96
CA LEU A 422 -11.58 20.03 -3.83
C LEU A 422 -12.63 19.19 -3.09
N GLU A 423 -12.42 18.83 -1.81
CA GLU A 423 -13.41 18.13 -0.98
C GLU A 423 -14.68 18.94 -0.73
N THR A 424 -14.60 20.28 -0.70
CA THR A 424 -15.76 21.15 -0.36
C THR A 424 -16.16 22.10 -1.47
N ILE A 425 -15.35 22.26 -2.52
CA ILE A 425 -15.69 23.14 -3.65
C ILE A 425 -16.92 22.55 -4.38
N MET A 426 -17.98 23.35 -4.46
CA MET A 426 -19.18 23.05 -5.26
C MET A 426 -19.15 23.74 -6.64
N ASP A 427 -18.25 24.71 -6.83
CA ASP A 427 -18.06 25.41 -8.09
C ASP A 427 -17.47 24.47 -9.15
N GLN A 428 -18.30 24.16 -10.15
CA GLN A 428 -17.95 23.30 -11.26
C GLN A 428 -16.90 23.92 -12.19
N GLN A 429 -16.97 25.24 -12.43
CA GLN A 429 -16.02 25.94 -13.29
C GLN A 429 -14.63 25.91 -12.66
N LEU A 430 -14.54 26.07 -11.35
CA LEU A 430 -13.30 26.01 -10.61
C LEU A 430 -12.67 24.62 -10.69
N LYS A 431 -13.45 23.55 -10.50
CA LYS A 431 -13.00 22.15 -10.67
C LYS A 431 -12.47 21.89 -12.08
N GLU A 432 -13.19 22.37 -13.10
CA GLU A 432 -12.79 22.22 -14.49
C GLU A 432 -11.50 22.95 -14.81
N ASN A 433 -11.32 24.17 -14.29
CA ASN A 433 -10.07 24.92 -14.44
C ASN A 433 -8.89 24.21 -13.76
N THR A 434 -9.08 23.68 -12.55
CA THR A 434 -8.08 22.86 -11.85
C THR A 434 -7.70 21.63 -12.66
N LEU A 435 -8.67 20.89 -13.20
CA LEU A 435 -8.40 19.73 -14.06
C LEU A 435 -7.58 20.11 -15.30
N LEU A 436 -7.93 21.21 -15.95
CA LEU A 436 -7.20 21.68 -17.13
C LEU A 436 -5.74 22.03 -16.79
N GLU A 437 -5.51 22.60 -15.62
CA GLU A 437 -4.16 22.94 -15.17
C GLU A 437 -3.34 21.71 -14.79
N LEU A 438 -3.95 20.74 -14.10
CA LEU A 438 -3.32 19.43 -13.86
C LEU A 438 -2.98 18.72 -15.18
N PHE A 439 -3.84 18.83 -16.19
CA PHE A 439 -3.53 18.30 -17.52
C PHE A 439 -2.32 19.01 -18.14
N ASN A 440 -2.15 20.31 -17.96
CA ASN A 440 -1.00 21.06 -18.47
C ASN A 440 0.30 20.62 -17.79
N LEU A 441 0.30 20.51 -16.46
CA LEU A 441 1.43 19.99 -15.67
C LEU A 441 1.88 18.60 -16.15
N ILE A 442 0.93 17.70 -16.38
CA ILE A 442 1.22 16.34 -16.86
C ILE A 442 1.72 16.36 -18.31
N LYS A 443 1.11 17.17 -19.19
CA LYS A 443 1.57 17.35 -20.58
C LYS A 443 3.01 17.86 -20.65
N ALA A 444 3.39 18.73 -19.71
CA ALA A 444 4.74 19.25 -19.57
C ALA A 444 5.72 18.25 -18.91
N ARG A 445 5.23 17.09 -18.43
CA ARG A 445 6.01 16.10 -17.66
C ARG A 445 6.65 16.72 -16.42
N LYS A 446 5.90 17.59 -15.74
CA LYS A 446 6.42 18.33 -14.60
C LYS A 446 6.77 17.36 -13.47
N GLU A 447 8.04 17.38 -13.07
CA GLU A 447 8.58 16.68 -11.90
C GLU A 447 9.27 17.69 -10.96
N PRO A 448 9.28 17.44 -9.64
CA PRO A 448 8.52 16.40 -8.93
C PRO A 448 7.00 16.66 -9.03
N GLY A 449 6.18 15.64 -8.83
CA GLY A 449 4.73 15.78 -8.65
C GLY A 449 3.85 14.95 -9.58
N LEU A 450 4.41 14.40 -10.65
CA LEU A 450 3.65 13.78 -11.74
C LEU A 450 2.72 12.65 -11.28
N GLU A 451 3.21 11.79 -10.38
CA GLU A 451 2.44 10.71 -9.76
C GLU A 451 1.21 11.26 -9.02
N TYR A 452 1.39 12.33 -8.23
CA TYR A 452 0.34 12.91 -7.41
C TYR A 452 -0.71 13.66 -8.25
N PHE A 453 -0.30 14.29 -9.36
CA PHE A 453 -1.24 14.94 -10.28
C PHE A 453 -2.21 13.92 -10.90
N LEU A 454 -1.71 12.75 -11.30
CA LEU A 454 -2.56 11.65 -11.79
C LEU A 454 -3.51 11.14 -10.69
N MET A 455 -3.03 11.03 -9.46
CA MET A 455 -3.85 10.63 -8.31
C MET A 455 -4.99 11.62 -8.02
N ILE A 456 -4.74 12.93 -8.09
CA ILE A 456 -5.80 13.93 -7.90
C ILE A 456 -6.84 13.85 -9.00
N ILE A 457 -6.43 13.72 -10.27
CA ILE A 457 -7.38 13.55 -11.38
C ILE A 457 -8.23 12.30 -11.14
N HIS A 458 -7.62 11.19 -10.75
CA HIS A 458 -8.35 9.98 -10.38
C HIS A 458 -9.38 10.26 -9.28
N ASN A 459 -9.00 10.91 -8.19
CA ASN A 459 -9.90 11.19 -7.07
C ASN A 459 -11.05 12.14 -7.45
N ILE A 460 -10.81 13.10 -8.35
CA ILE A 460 -11.84 13.97 -8.90
C ILE A 460 -12.86 13.16 -9.72
N PHE A 461 -12.39 12.30 -10.63
CA PHE A 461 -13.28 11.43 -11.42
C PHE A 461 -14.07 10.47 -10.52
N TYR A 462 -13.43 9.92 -9.48
CA TYR A 462 -14.06 8.97 -8.57
C TYR A 462 -15.20 9.59 -7.77
N ARG A 463 -15.06 10.84 -7.35
CA ARG A 463 -16.07 11.58 -6.56
C ARG A 463 -17.16 12.21 -7.42
N THR A 464 -17.01 12.21 -8.75
CA THR A 464 -17.94 12.91 -9.65
C THR A 464 -19.10 12.00 -10.05
N ASN A 465 -20.33 12.46 -9.80
CA ASN A 465 -21.57 11.74 -10.08
C ASN A 465 -22.32 12.30 -11.32
N SER A 466 -21.64 13.04 -12.18
CA SER A 466 -22.23 13.67 -13.36
C SER A 466 -21.28 13.62 -14.56
N ARG A 467 -21.81 13.82 -15.77
CA ARG A 467 -21.01 13.94 -16.99
C ARG A 467 -20.03 15.11 -16.90
N PHE A 468 -18.82 14.91 -17.42
CA PHE A 468 -17.88 15.99 -17.66
C PHE A 468 -18.10 16.61 -19.05
N PRO A 469 -17.78 17.90 -19.24
CA PRO A 469 -17.76 18.49 -20.56
C PRO A 469 -16.77 17.78 -21.49
N SER A 470 -17.05 17.81 -22.80
CA SER A 470 -16.20 17.18 -23.81
C SER A 470 -14.75 17.69 -23.78
N LYS A 471 -14.53 18.94 -23.33
CA LYS A 471 -13.18 19.52 -23.18
C LYS A 471 -12.36 18.76 -22.14
N ILE A 472 -12.96 18.40 -21.00
CA ILE A 472 -12.31 17.65 -19.94
C ILE A 472 -12.04 16.21 -20.38
N MET A 473 -13.02 15.56 -21.01
CA MET A 473 -12.84 14.20 -21.55
C MET A 473 -11.73 14.14 -22.60
N LYS A 474 -11.66 15.11 -23.52
CA LYS A 474 -10.53 15.22 -24.47
C LYS A 474 -9.20 15.48 -23.76
N GLY A 475 -9.20 16.28 -22.69
CA GLY A 475 -8.03 16.57 -21.89
C GLY A 475 -7.45 15.33 -21.23
N VAL A 476 -8.30 14.50 -20.62
CA VAL A 476 -7.86 13.26 -19.96
C VAL A 476 -7.40 12.22 -20.97
N SER A 477 -8.07 12.07 -22.14
CA SER A 477 -7.57 11.20 -23.22
C SER A 477 -6.17 11.63 -23.68
N GLN A 478 -5.92 12.93 -23.83
CA GLN A 478 -4.58 13.43 -24.17
C GLN A 478 -3.54 13.10 -23.10
N VAL A 479 -3.89 13.20 -21.81
CA VAL A 479 -3.03 12.80 -20.70
C VAL A 479 -2.68 11.31 -20.82
N LEU A 480 -3.68 10.43 -20.95
CA LEU A 480 -3.48 8.99 -21.09
C LEU A 480 -2.51 8.64 -22.22
N ARG A 481 -2.71 9.24 -23.40
CA ARG A 481 -1.84 9.06 -24.57
C ARG A 481 -0.41 9.53 -24.33
N LEU A 482 -0.24 10.71 -23.73
CA LEU A 482 1.08 11.28 -23.54
C LEU A 482 1.86 10.49 -22.50
N VAL A 483 1.22 10.15 -21.37
CA VAL A 483 1.84 9.34 -20.32
C VAL A 483 2.32 8.01 -20.89
N GLU A 484 1.49 7.32 -21.68
CA GLU A 484 1.92 6.10 -22.37
C GLU A 484 3.19 6.33 -23.18
N LYS A 485 3.21 7.37 -24.02
CA LYS A 485 4.31 7.65 -24.95
C LYS A 485 5.63 7.95 -24.26
N TYR A 486 5.62 8.72 -23.17
CA TYR A 486 6.88 9.17 -22.53
C TYR A 486 7.35 8.30 -21.39
N THR A 487 6.46 7.53 -20.77
CA THR A 487 6.85 6.51 -19.79
C THR A 487 7.19 5.18 -20.45
N ARG A 488 7.00 5.07 -21.78
CA ARG A 488 7.44 3.91 -22.55
C ARG A 488 8.93 3.76 -22.37
N ILE A 489 9.31 2.65 -21.75
CA ILE A 489 10.67 2.46 -21.32
C ILE A 489 11.57 2.12 -22.52
N ASN A 490 12.66 2.86 -22.68
CA ASN A 490 13.72 2.53 -23.62
C ASN A 490 14.88 1.85 -22.88
N PHE A 491 15.01 0.53 -23.06
CA PHE A 491 16.03 -0.28 -22.39
C PHE A 491 17.47 0.07 -22.77
N GLN A 492 17.69 0.79 -23.86
CA GLN A 492 19.04 1.19 -24.30
C GLN A 492 19.51 2.50 -23.65
N THR A 493 18.59 3.35 -23.21
CA THR A 493 18.91 4.72 -22.77
C THR A 493 18.43 5.03 -21.36
N SER A 494 17.48 4.27 -20.81
CA SER A 494 16.88 4.57 -19.51
C SER A 494 17.72 4.07 -18.33
N THR A 495 17.82 4.90 -17.29
CA THR A 495 18.48 4.52 -16.03
C THR A 495 17.56 3.70 -15.12
N GLN A 496 18.12 2.88 -14.22
CA GLN A 496 17.32 2.10 -13.24
C GLN A 496 16.41 2.95 -12.36
N GLU A 497 16.74 4.22 -12.15
CA GLU A 497 15.91 5.17 -11.40
C GLU A 497 14.72 5.62 -12.24
N GLU A 498 14.95 6.00 -13.51
CA GLU A 498 13.89 6.31 -14.47
C GLU A 498 12.92 5.13 -14.67
N PHE A 499 13.43 3.88 -14.67
CA PHE A 499 12.58 2.68 -14.69
C PHE A 499 11.58 2.69 -13.52
N LYS A 500 12.05 2.96 -12.30
CA LYS A 500 11.21 2.93 -11.10
C LYS A 500 10.19 4.06 -11.13
N GLU A 501 10.61 5.27 -11.46
CA GLU A 501 9.70 6.42 -11.52
C GLU A 501 8.67 6.26 -12.64
N ASN A 502 9.09 5.82 -13.83
CA ASN A 502 8.14 5.53 -14.92
C ASN A 502 7.12 4.47 -14.53
N ILE A 503 7.51 3.42 -13.81
CA ILE A 503 6.56 2.37 -13.39
C ILE A 503 5.54 2.92 -12.37
N LYS A 504 5.95 3.80 -11.45
CA LYS A 504 5.01 4.48 -10.53
C LYS A 504 4.00 5.32 -11.32
N VAL A 505 4.47 6.14 -12.25
CA VAL A 505 3.62 7.00 -13.09
C VAL A 505 2.67 6.15 -13.95
N ARG A 506 3.18 5.07 -14.57
CA ARG A 506 2.37 4.12 -15.35
C ARG A 506 1.31 3.42 -14.51
N LYS A 507 1.64 3.02 -13.29
CA LYS A 507 0.70 2.42 -12.33
C LYS A 507 -0.47 3.37 -12.04
N GLN A 508 -0.18 4.63 -11.73
CA GLN A 508 -1.25 5.62 -11.49
C GLN A 508 -2.06 5.91 -12.75
N CYS A 509 -1.42 5.98 -13.91
CA CYS A 509 -2.09 6.20 -15.19
C CYS A 509 -3.01 5.03 -15.57
N ALA A 510 -2.56 3.78 -15.35
CA ALA A 510 -3.38 2.59 -15.56
C ALA A 510 -4.60 2.55 -14.63
N THR A 511 -4.41 2.94 -13.36
CA THR A 511 -5.51 3.08 -12.39
C THR A 511 -6.51 4.15 -12.83
N LEU A 512 -6.02 5.31 -13.28
CA LEU A 512 -6.86 6.38 -13.86
C LEU A 512 -7.60 5.91 -15.11
N ALA A 513 -6.94 5.22 -16.03
CA ALA A 513 -7.55 4.69 -17.25
C ALA A 513 -8.67 3.69 -16.94
N PHE A 514 -8.46 2.81 -15.96
CA PHE A 514 -9.50 1.88 -15.49
C PHE A 514 -10.69 2.62 -14.84
N LEU A 515 -10.43 3.68 -14.07
CA LEU A 515 -11.52 4.50 -13.54
C LEU A 515 -12.30 5.21 -14.65
N ILE A 516 -11.62 5.75 -15.66
CA ILE A 516 -12.26 6.40 -16.82
C ILE A 516 -13.08 5.39 -17.60
N TYR A 517 -12.58 4.17 -17.80
CA TYR A 517 -13.34 3.08 -18.42
C TYR A 517 -14.68 2.84 -17.71
N ARG A 518 -14.68 2.80 -16.37
CA ARG A 518 -15.92 2.66 -15.58
C ARG A 518 -16.81 3.89 -15.65
N PHE A 519 -16.21 5.08 -15.68
CA PHE A 519 -16.92 6.34 -15.82
C PHE A 519 -17.63 6.43 -17.17
N GLU A 520 -16.97 6.04 -18.26
CA GLU A 520 -17.54 5.95 -19.61
C GLU A 520 -18.67 4.91 -19.69
N ASN A 521 -18.53 3.75 -19.04
CA ASN A 521 -19.63 2.78 -18.92
C ASN A 521 -20.85 3.36 -18.22
N THR A 522 -20.64 4.16 -17.18
CA THR A 522 -21.73 4.72 -16.37
C THR A 522 -22.42 5.90 -17.07
N PHE A 523 -21.63 6.81 -17.66
CA PHE A 523 -22.13 8.09 -18.14
C PHE A 523 -22.17 8.24 -19.65
N TYR A 524 -21.49 7.38 -20.42
CA TYR A 524 -21.32 7.48 -21.88
C TYR A 524 -21.63 6.17 -22.60
N GLU A 525 -22.50 5.33 -22.04
CA GLU A 525 -23.03 4.11 -22.71
C GLU A 525 -21.92 3.13 -23.15
N GLY A 526 -20.76 3.13 -22.48
CA GLY A 526 -19.64 2.27 -22.82
C GLY A 526 -18.90 2.65 -24.11
N GLN A 527 -19.08 3.88 -24.60
CA GLN A 527 -18.28 4.41 -25.72
C GLN A 527 -16.89 4.80 -25.23
N HIS A 528 -15.97 3.84 -25.25
CA HIS A 528 -14.60 4.03 -24.78
C HIS A 528 -13.74 4.79 -25.77
N CYS A 529 -12.99 5.78 -25.28
CA CYS A 529 -11.99 6.43 -26.12
C CYS A 529 -10.82 5.48 -26.44
N PRO A 530 -10.15 5.64 -27.61
CA PRO A 530 -9.06 4.76 -28.03
C PRO A 530 -7.93 4.64 -27.02
N GLU A 531 -7.64 5.73 -26.31
CA GLU A 531 -6.59 5.76 -25.29
C GLU A 531 -6.90 4.88 -24.08
N VAL A 532 -8.17 4.77 -23.67
CA VAL A 532 -8.58 3.88 -22.58
C VAL A 532 -8.45 2.41 -23.00
N GLU A 533 -8.87 2.07 -24.23
CA GLU A 533 -8.70 0.72 -24.79
C GLU A 533 -7.22 0.36 -24.98
N GLU A 534 -6.38 1.33 -25.32
CA GLU A 534 -4.92 1.13 -25.38
C GLU A 534 -4.34 0.79 -24.00
N TRP A 535 -4.72 1.51 -22.93
CA TRP A 535 -4.31 1.16 -21.57
C TRP A 535 -4.85 -0.20 -21.10
N LYS A 536 -6.06 -0.57 -21.52
CA LYS A 536 -6.60 -1.92 -21.31
C LYS A 536 -5.74 -2.99 -21.98
N ASN A 537 -5.31 -2.76 -23.23
CA ASN A 537 -4.41 -3.65 -23.96
C ASN A 537 -3.03 -3.75 -23.27
N ILE A 538 -2.48 -2.64 -22.77
CA ILE A 538 -1.24 -2.62 -21.97
C ILE A 538 -1.35 -3.47 -20.70
N CYS A 539 -2.52 -3.47 -20.03
CA CYS A 539 -2.68 -4.18 -18.77
C CYS A 539 -3.10 -5.64 -18.94
N THR A 540 -3.91 -5.95 -19.96
CA THR A 540 -4.60 -7.25 -20.09
C THR A 540 -4.51 -7.90 -21.48
N GLY A 541 -4.09 -7.17 -22.51
CA GLY A 541 -4.00 -7.66 -23.88
C GLY A 541 -2.59 -8.09 -24.29
N GLU A 542 -2.30 -8.07 -25.59
CA GLU A 542 -1.01 -8.51 -26.15
C GLU A 542 0.17 -7.68 -25.60
N LYS A 543 -0.05 -6.39 -25.35
CA LYS A 543 0.99 -5.50 -24.80
C LYS A 543 1.33 -5.83 -23.35
N ALA A 544 0.49 -6.56 -22.64
CA ALA A 544 0.71 -6.95 -21.24
C ALA A 544 1.88 -7.93 -21.06
N GLU A 545 2.22 -8.73 -22.07
CA GLU A 545 3.45 -9.55 -22.03
C GLU A 545 4.70 -8.69 -21.83
N ASN A 546 4.60 -7.43 -22.27
CA ASN A 546 5.66 -6.45 -22.21
C ASN A 546 5.60 -5.49 -21.01
N GLU A 547 4.73 -5.75 -20.04
CA GLU A 547 4.47 -4.83 -18.94
C GLU A 547 4.73 -5.47 -17.56
N PHE A 548 5.07 -4.62 -16.59
CA PHE A 548 5.31 -5.02 -15.21
C PHE A 548 4.01 -5.34 -14.47
N ALA A 549 4.07 -6.31 -13.55
CA ALA A 549 2.95 -6.76 -12.74
C ALA A 549 2.27 -5.61 -11.99
N GLU A 550 3.04 -4.64 -11.50
CA GLU A 550 2.51 -3.47 -10.80
C GLU A 550 1.56 -2.62 -11.66
N VAL A 551 1.77 -2.59 -12.98
CA VAL A 551 0.90 -1.87 -13.93
C VAL A 551 -0.23 -2.78 -14.40
N LYS A 552 0.09 -4.03 -14.80
CA LYS A 552 -0.91 -5.02 -15.27
C LYS A 552 -2.04 -5.23 -14.26
N ASN A 553 -1.68 -5.33 -12.99
CA ASN A 553 -2.63 -5.61 -11.91
C ASN A 553 -3.53 -4.40 -11.56
N CYS A 554 -3.33 -3.23 -12.19
CA CYS A 554 -4.23 -2.08 -12.00
C CYS A 554 -5.56 -2.25 -12.77
N TRP A 555 -5.57 -3.06 -13.82
CA TRP A 555 -6.78 -3.32 -14.60
C TRP A 555 -7.45 -4.60 -14.12
N LEU A 556 -8.55 -4.43 -13.40
CA LEU A 556 -9.32 -5.57 -12.92
C LEU A 556 -10.13 -6.11 -14.09
N LEU A 557 -9.93 -7.39 -14.42
CA LEU A 557 -10.66 -8.04 -15.50
C LEU A 557 -12.17 -7.94 -15.22
N PRO A 558 -12.96 -7.29 -16.10
CA PRO A 558 -14.38 -7.04 -15.84
C PRO A 558 -15.25 -8.29 -15.74
N GLU A 559 -14.74 -9.47 -16.07
CA GLU A 559 -15.58 -10.66 -16.26
C GLU A 559 -14.97 -11.92 -15.64
N LEU A 560 -15.41 -12.18 -14.40
CA LEU A 560 -15.78 -13.50 -13.87
C LEU A 560 -17.06 -13.38 -13.04
#